data_AF-W2RU08-F1
#
_entry.id   AF-W2RU08-F1
#
_cell.length_a   1.000
_cell.length_b   1.000
_cell.length_c   1.000
_cell.angle_alpha   90.00
_cell.angle_beta   90.00
_cell.angle_gamma   90.00
#
_symmetry.space_group_name_H-M   'P 1'
#
loop_
_entity.id
_entity.type
_entity.pdbx_description
1 polymer ?
#
loop_
_entity_poly.entity_id
_entity_poly.type
_entity_poly.pdbx_seq_one_letter_code
_entity_poly.pdbx_strand_id
1 'polypeptide(L)'
;MGYGELVKARHNHGVKYVIGSAGGSGSNAVFDMSTRIIKELFKENVSRPMKVISVYAELLNYLVCLRLAGGLVSSCIGGVPGLQKEDVDDAINIVAQMGIKPYVKASRKPPMSISS
;
A
#
# COMPACT_ATOMS: atom_id res chain seq x y z
N MET A 1 -15.13 -7.62 -11.90
CA MET A 1 -15.72 -7.59 -10.54
C MET A 1 -15.40 -6.21 -9.96
N GLY A 2 -16.40 -5.33 -9.78
CA GLY A 2 -16.17 -3.95 -9.33
C GLY A 2 -16.07 -3.82 -7.80
N TYR A 3 -15.46 -2.74 -7.31
CA TYR A 3 -15.31 -2.48 -5.87
C TYR A 3 -16.65 -2.43 -5.10
N GLY A 4 -17.77 -2.12 -5.76
CA GLY A 4 -19.10 -2.01 -5.13
C GLY A 4 -19.63 -3.32 -4.54
N GLU A 5 -19.42 -4.46 -5.21
CA GLU A 5 -19.88 -5.76 -4.69
C GLU A 5 -19.06 -6.22 -3.48
N LEU A 6 -17.77 -5.86 -3.44
CA LEU A 6 -16.93 -6.10 -2.27
C LEU A 6 -17.48 -5.32 -1.07
N VAL A 7 -17.80 -4.04 -1.24
CA VAL A 7 -18.37 -3.18 -0.20
C VAL A 7 -19.66 -3.78 0.37
N LYS A 8 -20.59 -4.21 -0.48
CA LYS A 8 -21.85 -4.85 -0.05
C LYS A 8 -21.61 -6.15 0.72
N ALA A 9 -20.69 -6.99 0.25
CA ALA A 9 -20.37 -8.25 0.92
C ALA A 9 -19.74 -8.02 2.31
N ARG A 10 -18.95 -6.95 2.51
CA ARG A 10 -18.50 -6.58 3.88
C ARG A 10 -19.68 -6.18 4.75
N HIS A 11 -20.58 -5.35 4.20
CA HIS A 11 -21.70 -4.82 4.95
C HIS A 11 -22.65 -5.94 5.41
N ASN A 12 -22.97 -6.86 4.51
CA ASN A 12 -23.94 -7.93 4.75
C ASN A 12 -23.36 -9.11 5.55
N HIS A 13 -22.09 -9.45 5.34
CA HIS A 13 -21.48 -10.67 5.88
C HIS A 13 -20.31 -10.42 6.85
N GLY A 14 -19.92 -9.18 7.08
CA GLY A 14 -18.83 -8.87 8.02
C GLY A 14 -17.45 -9.36 7.58
N VAL A 15 -17.23 -9.65 6.30
CA VAL A 15 -15.99 -10.21 5.72
C VAL A 15 -14.89 -9.16 5.62
N LYS A 16 -13.68 -9.38 6.17
CA LYS A 16 -12.58 -8.38 6.12
C LYS A 16 -11.88 -8.45 4.77
N TYR A 17 -11.54 -7.30 4.19
CA TYR A 17 -10.75 -7.24 2.94
C TYR A 17 -9.41 -6.55 3.17
N VAL A 18 -8.42 -7.00 2.40
CA VAL A 18 -7.11 -6.36 2.27
C VAL A 18 -6.95 -6.04 0.80
N ILE A 19 -6.63 -4.79 0.49
CA ILE A 19 -6.39 -4.32 -0.87
C ILE A 19 -4.94 -3.88 -0.92
N GLY A 20 -4.18 -4.49 -1.82
CA GLY A 20 -2.78 -4.18 -2.06
C GLY A 20 -2.54 -4.06 -3.55
N SER A 21 -1.58 -3.22 -3.93
CA SER A 21 -1.04 -3.25 -5.28
C SER A 21 -0.09 -4.43 -5.43
N ALA A 22 -0.20 -5.19 -6.52
CA ALA A 22 0.74 -6.24 -6.86
C ALA A 22 1.62 -5.73 -8.03
N GLY A 23 2.89 -5.42 -7.75
CA GLY A 23 3.88 -5.01 -8.77
C GLY A 23 4.69 -3.77 -8.40
N GLY A 24 5.66 -3.41 -9.25
CA GLY A 24 6.59 -2.28 -9.06
C GLY A 24 5.94 -0.89 -9.18
N SER A 25 4.68 -0.79 -9.58
CA SER A 25 3.95 0.48 -9.71
C SER A 25 3.29 0.93 -8.39
N GLY A 26 3.73 0.41 -7.24
CA GLY A 26 3.13 0.60 -5.91
C GLY A 26 3.22 2.03 -5.37
N SER A 27 3.06 3.04 -6.23
CA SER A 27 3.06 4.43 -5.83
C SER A 27 1.85 4.75 -4.96
N ASN A 28 2.08 5.70 -4.06
CA ASN A 28 1.07 6.23 -3.17
C ASN A 28 -0.13 6.76 -3.95
N ALA A 29 0.08 7.33 -5.15
CA ALA A 29 -0.99 7.87 -5.98
C ALA A 29 -2.05 6.83 -6.39
N VAL A 30 -1.63 5.62 -6.78
CA VAL A 30 -2.56 4.53 -7.13
C VAL A 30 -3.31 4.05 -5.88
N PHE A 31 -2.63 4.02 -4.74
CA PHE A 31 -3.24 3.64 -3.45
C PHE A 31 -4.26 4.67 -2.97
N ASP A 32 -3.97 5.95 -3.14
CA ASP A 32 -4.85 7.05 -2.76
C ASP A 32 -6.08 7.11 -3.65
N MET A 33 -5.93 6.89 -4.96
CA MET A 33 -7.06 6.76 -5.90
C MET A 33 -7.96 5.57 -5.52
N SER A 34 -7.36 4.41 -5.24
CA SER A 34 -8.12 3.22 -4.81
C SER A 34 -8.86 3.49 -3.50
N THR A 35 -8.18 4.12 -2.53
CA THR A 35 -8.76 4.49 -1.23
C THR A 35 -9.91 5.48 -1.40
N ARG A 36 -9.80 6.43 -2.33
CA ARG A 36 -10.84 7.41 -2.62
C ARG A 36 -12.08 6.75 -3.21
N ILE A 37 -11.94 5.90 -4.22
CA ILE A 37 -13.06 5.16 -4.84
C ILE A 37 -13.81 4.34 -3.78
N ILE A 38 -13.06 3.65 -2.92
CA ILE A 38 -13.62 2.84 -1.84
C ILE A 38 -14.38 3.71 -0.84
N LYS A 39 -13.84 4.87 -0.45
CA LYS A 39 -14.51 5.83 0.45
C LYS A 39 -15.79 6.40 -0.18
N GLU A 40 -15.78 6.71 -1.46
CA GLU A 40 -16.96 7.20 -2.20
C GLU A 40 -18.06 6.13 -2.22
N LEU A 41 -17.71 4.89 -2.56
CA LEU A 41 -18.65 3.75 -2.53
C LEU A 41 -19.24 3.49 -1.14
N PHE A 42 -18.47 3.71 -0.06
CA PHE A 42 -18.99 3.59 1.31
C PHE A 42 -19.99 4.68 1.65
N LYS A 43 -19.78 5.92 1.23
CA LYS A 43 -20.72 7.01 1.47
C LYS A 43 -22.08 6.75 0.80
N GLU A 44 -22.06 6.12 -0.36
CA GLU A 44 -23.27 5.86 -1.15
C GLU A 44 -24.04 4.60 -0.69
N ASN A 45 -23.35 3.57 -0.20
CA ASN A 45 -23.94 2.23 -0.05
C ASN A 45 -23.93 1.65 1.37
N VAL A 46 -23.36 2.34 2.36
CA VAL A 46 -23.11 1.74 3.70
C VAL A 46 -23.60 2.64 4.84
N SER A 47 -24.50 2.10 5.67
CA SER A 47 -25.06 2.77 6.86
C SER A 47 -24.27 2.56 8.16
N ARG A 48 -23.16 1.80 8.12
CA ARG A 48 -22.38 1.39 9.30
C ARG A 48 -20.92 1.83 9.21
N PRO A 49 -20.26 2.18 10.33
CA PRO A 49 -18.87 2.58 10.33
C PRO A 49 -17.97 1.44 9.82
N MET A 50 -17.10 1.76 8.87
CA MET A 50 -16.15 0.84 8.27
C MET A 50 -14.72 1.36 8.37
N LYS A 51 -13.79 0.46 8.67
CA LYS A 51 -12.36 0.80 8.78
C LYS A 51 -11.63 0.43 7.49
N VAL A 52 -10.97 1.43 6.91
CA VAL A 52 -9.98 1.26 5.84
C VAL A 52 -8.60 1.48 6.44
N ILE A 53 -7.67 0.57 6.19
CA ILE A 53 -6.27 0.72 6.59
C ILE A 53 -5.43 0.64 5.31
N SER A 54 -4.74 1.73 5.02
CA SER A 54 -3.79 1.82 3.91
C SER A 54 -2.38 1.50 4.42
N VAL A 55 -1.66 0.66 3.69
CA VAL A 55 -0.25 0.31 4.00
C VAL A 55 0.59 0.77 2.82
N TYR A 56 1.38 1.81 3.04
CA TYR A 56 2.22 2.43 2.02
C TYR A 56 3.63 1.83 2.04
N ALA A 57 4.23 1.72 0.86
CA ALA A 57 5.54 1.07 0.66
C ALA A 57 6.57 1.98 -0.04
N GLU A 58 6.16 3.16 -0.49
CA GLU A 58 7.02 4.07 -1.24
C GLU A 58 8.14 4.65 -0.36
N LEU A 59 9.33 4.77 -0.93
CA LEU A 59 10.54 5.28 -0.30
C LEU A 59 10.98 6.57 -1.00
N LEU A 60 11.60 7.48 -0.24
CA LEU A 60 12.13 8.73 -0.77
C LEU A 60 13.48 8.46 -1.46
N ASN A 61 13.65 8.93 -2.71
CA ASN A 61 14.88 8.70 -3.49
C ASN A 61 16.14 9.16 -2.74
N TYR A 62 16.13 10.32 -2.09
CA TYR A 62 17.30 10.81 -1.34
C TYR A 62 17.73 9.87 -0.20
N LEU A 63 16.77 9.19 0.45
CA LEU A 63 17.05 8.23 1.53
C LEU A 63 17.70 6.96 1.00
N VAL A 64 17.40 6.60 -0.25
CA VAL A 64 18.00 5.45 -0.94
C VAL A 64 19.41 5.82 -1.40
N CYS A 65 19.60 6.98 -2.04
CA CYS A 65 20.92 7.48 -2.43
C CYS A 65 21.89 7.59 -1.24
N LEU A 66 21.43 8.14 -0.11
CA LEU A 66 22.26 8.26 1.11
C LEU A 66 22.70 6.90 1.64
N ARG A 67 21.80 5.90 1.64
CA ARG A 67 22.10 4.55 2.13
C ARG A 67 22.95 3.75 1.14
N LEU A 68 22.79 3.99 -0.16
CA LEU A 68 23.63 3.42 -1.21
C LEU A 68 25.07 3.93 -1.09
N ALA A 69 25.25 5.25 -0.90
CA ALA A 69 26.56 5.85 -0.65
C ALA A 69 27.23 5.31 0.63
N GLY A 70 26.43 4.95 1.64
CA GLY A 70 26.91 4.32 2.87
C GLY A 70 27.16 2.81 2.77
N GLY A 71 26.98 2.18 1.59
CA GLY A 71 27.15 0.74 1.40
C GLY A 71 26.09 -0.12 2.11
N LEU A 72 24.96 0.47 2.51
CA LEU A 72 23.87 -0.19 3.26
C LEU A 72 22.76 -0.73 2.34
N VAL A 73 22.87 -0.51 1.03
CA VAL A 73 21.92 -0.99 0.02
C VAL A 73 22.70 -1.78 -1.03
N SER A 74 22.21 -2.97 -1.36
CA SER A 74 22.76 -3.83 -2.40
C SER A 74 21.64 -4.50 -3.16
N SER A 75 21.92 -4.95 -4.38
CA SER A 75 20.97 -5.69 -5.21
C SER A 75 20.49 -6.97 -4.50
N CYS A 76 19.19 -7.24 -4.56
CA CYS A 76 18.54 -8.30 -3.76
C CYS A 76 18.87 -9.72 -4.23
N ILE A 77 19.33 -9.91 -5.48
CA ILE A 77 19.51 -11.22 -6.12
C ILE A 77 20.87 -11.27 -6.82
N GLY A 78 21.60 -12.37 -6.65
CA GLY A 78 22.85 -12.62 -7.38
C GLY A 78 22.59 -12.76 -8.89
N GLY A 79 23.31 -11.98 -9.71
CA GLY A 79 23.16 -11.96 -11.17
C GLY A 79 22.50 -10.71 -11.75
N VAL A 80 22.04 -9.79 -10.90
CA VAL A 80 21.60 -8.44 -11.30
C VAL A 80 22.78 -7.47 -11.15
N PRO A 81 23.00 -6.51 -12.06
CA PRO A 81 23.98 -5.45 -11.86
C PRO A 81 23.84 -4.79 -10.48
N GLY A 82 24.96 -4.36 -9.92
CA GLY A 82 24.95 -3.62 -8.65
C GLY A 82 24.13 -2.33 -8.82
N LEU A 83 23.27 -2.01 -7.85
CA LEU A 83 22.48 -0.79 -7.85
C LEU A 83 23.41 0.43 -7.98
N GLN A 84 23.29 1.16 -9.08
CA GLN A 84 24.03 2.39 -9.31
C GLN A 84 23.22 3.60 -8.85
N LYS A 85 23.88 4.75 -8.73
CA LYS A 85 23.21 5.99 -8.35
C LYS A 85 22.24 6.44 -9.44
N GLU A 86 22.64 6.25 -10.70
CA GLU A 86 21.85 6.57 -11.88
C GLU A 86 20.53 5.79 -11.89
N ASP A 87 20.53 4.53 -11.45
CA ASP A 87 19.30 3.72 -11.32
C ASP A 87 18.30 4.32 -10.32
N VAL A 88 18.80 4.99 -9.27
CA VAL A 88 17.98 5.63 -8.23
C VAL A 88 17.48 7.00 -8.69
N ASP A 89 18.29 7.73 -9.44
CA ASP A 89 17.96 9.05 -9.98
C ASP A 89 16.97 8.95 -11.15
N ASP A 90 17.07 7.92 -12.00
CA ASP A 90 16.14 7.64 -13.11
C ASP A 90 14.81 7.01 -12.63
N ALA A 91 14.77 6.50 -11.40
CA ALA A 91 13.56 5.88 -10.85
C ALA A 91 12.45 6.91 -10.61
N ILE A 92 11.32 6.74 -11.31
CA ILE A 92 10.12 7.57 -11.11
C ILE A 92 9.60 7.43 -9.68
N ASN A 93 9.56 6.20 -9.15
CA ASN A 93 9.19 5.90 -7.76
C ASN A 93 9.95 4.67 -7.28
N ILE A 94 10.37 4.68 -6.02
CA ILE A 94 11.00 3.53 -5.37
C ILE A 94 10.05 2.96 -4.34
N VAL A 95 9.79 1.66 -4.41
CA VAL A 95 8.85 0.97 -3.51
C VAL A 95 9.53 -0.21 -2.81
N ALA A 96 9.22 -0.38 -1.53
CA ALA A 96 9.68 -1.50 -0.74
C ALA A 96 8.82 -2.75 -1.00
N GLN A 97 9.47 -3.90 -1.20
CA GLN A 97 8.76 -5.17 -1.23
C GLN A 97 8.44 -5.63 0.20
N MET A 98 7.18 -5.48 0.62
CA MET A 98 6.73 -5.88 1.95
C MET A 98 6.17 -7.31 1.96
N GLY A 99 6.62 -8.12 2.93
CA GLY A 99 6.02 -9.42 3.21
C GLY A 99 4.64 -9.34 3.88
N ILE A 100 4.09 -10.48 4.32
CA ILE A 100 2.72 -10.55 4.88
C ILE A 100 2.55 -9.87 6.26
N LYS A 101 3.64 -9.70 7.02
CA LYS A 101 3.65 -9.17 8.40
C LYS A 101 2.89 -7.84 8.59
N PRO A 102 3.11 -6.78 7.79
CA PRO A 102 2.36 -5.53 7.91
C PRO A 102 0.85 -5.70 7.75
N TYR A 103 0.40 -6.59 6.86
CA TYR A 103 -1.03 -6.86 6.64
C TYR A 103 -1.68 -7.55 7.85
N VAL A 104 -0.97 -8.50 8.47
CA VAL A 104 -1.43 -9.15 9.71
C VAL A 104 -1.51 -8.16 10.87
N LYS A 105 -0.53 -7.25 10.98
CA LYS A 105 -0.56 -6.20 12.00
C LYS A 105 -1.72 -5.23 11.79
N ALA A 106 -2.00 -4.87 10.53
CA ALA A 106 -3.14 -4.02 10.18
C ALA A 106 -4.48 -4.68 10.54
N SER A 107 -4.65 -5.98 10.22
CA SER A 107 -5.91 -6.69 10.43
C SER A 107 -6.30 -6.91 11.90
N ARG A 108 -5.32 -6.87 12.80
CA ARG A 108 -5.49 -6.99 14.26
C ARG A 108 -5.90 -5.69 14.95
N LYS A 109 -5.75 -4.51 14.31
CA LYS A 109 -6.14 -3.24 14.94
C LYS A 109 -7.68 -3.14 15.06
N PRO A 110 -8.26 -2.84 16.23
CA PRO A 110 -9.71 -2.72 16.42
C PRO A 110 -10.33 -1.64 15.52
N PRO A 111 -11.63 -1.75 15.17
CA PRO A 111 -12.34 -0.71 14.43
C PRO A 111 -12.23 0.62 15.17
N MET A 112 -11.80 1.69 14.48
CA MET A 112 -11.74 3.02 15.08
C MET A 112 -13.13 3.64 14.90
N SER A 113 -13.82 3.99 15.99
CA SER A 113 -15.04 4.78 15.92
C SER A 113 -14.65 6.17 15.42
N ILE A 114 -15.15 6.56 14.26
CA ILE A 114 -15.13 7.97 13.86
C ILE A 114 -16.26 8.60 14.70
N SER A 115 -15.90 9.20 15.84
CA SER A 115 -16.82 10.07 16.56
C SER A 115 -16.97 11.36 15.76
N SER A 116 -18.21 11.78 15.63
CA SER A 116 -18.72 12.95 14.91
C SER A 116 -17.94 14.23 15.14
#